data_AF-A0A8C1ZGZ1-F1
#
_entry.id   AF-A0A8C1ZGZ1-F1
#
_cell.length_a   1.000
_cell.length_b   1.000
_cell.length_c   1.000
_cell.angle_alpha   90.00
_cell.angle_beta   90.00
_cell.angle_gamma   90.00
#
_symmetry.space_group_name_H-M   'P 1'
#
loop_
_entity.id
_entity.type
_entity.pdbx_description
1 polymer ?
#
loop_
_entity_poly.entity_id
_entity_poly.type
_entity_poly.pdbx_seq_one_letter_code
_entity_poly.pdbx_strand_id
1 'polypeptide(L)'
;MYVCNLVVFLCCAVLTVGLTEGRLRRTRRGACEYGTYQHEGNTCCLCPTGYQVIKDCTDKNETNCERCKDGTYMDHPNSEYKCQPCKVCDSNANMDTKERCSPFYNTVCWCKENFYCDKRDECKACYSCDMCEELGVKQQCTKTNNTVCHDAKEPVHPQSTSTGTIVAFVVLLILLAGVGAVVFWLWRKHKLCFKEKQSVLNHEEDLPLKDLDLNPHLSEIADVLGWKTMKRVAHHSGISKTGIEEHELNHRNDVKEQTFALLQAWSQRQGLHGAYPALIKTLRHMNERRKADEIQKIIEKEAIALP
;
A
#
# COMPACT_ATOMS: atom_id res chain seq x y z
N MET A 1 -0.65 120.95 24.66
CA MET A 1 -1.71 121.15 23.67
C MET A 1 -1.62 120.01 22.68
N TYR A 2 -2.37 118.95 22.96
CA TYR A 2 -3.63 118.61 22.27
C TYR A 2 -3.31 117.86 20.98
N VAL A 3 -3.70 116.62 20.71
CA VAL A 3 -4.88 115.79 21.05
C VAL A 3 -4.52 114.43 20.40
N CYS A 4 -4.30 113.33 21.10
CA CYS A 4 -5.29 112.47 21.77
C CYS A 4 -6.51 112.18 20.88
N ASN A 5 -6.71 110.93 20.46
CA ASN A 5 -7.88 110.43 19.74
C ASN A 5 -7.89 110.65 18.21
N LEU A 6 -7.32 109.67 17.51
CA LEU A 6 -8.13 109.04 16.47
C LEU A 6 -8.02 107.52 16.62
N VAL A 7 -8.96 106.99 17.42
CA VAL A 7 -9.67 105.76 17.11
C VAL A 7 -8.88 104.48 17.49
N VAL A 8 -8.85 104.05 18.75
CA VAL A 8 -9.93 103.30 19.47
C VAL A 8 -10.44 102.03 18.74
N PHE A 9 -10.00 101.71 17.51
CA PHE A 9 -10.45 100.50 16.80
C PHE A 9 -9.44 99.35 16.72
N LEU A 10 -8.17 99.57 17.07
CA LEU A 10 -7.18 98.49 17.12
C LEU A 10 -7.03 97.87 18.52
N CYS A 11 -7.99 98.11 19.41
CA CYS A 11 -8.16 97.38 20.68
C CYS A 11 -9.04 96.12 20.57
N CYS A 12 -9.61 95.80 19.39
CA CYS A 12 -10.43 94.60 19.22
C CYS A 12 -9.76 93.45 18.44
N ALA A 13 -8.56 93.64 17.89
CA ALA A 13 -7.81 92.56 17.25
C ALA A 13 -6.94 91.76 18.22
N VAL A 14 -6.96 92.11 19.52
CA VAL A 14 -6.15 91.47 20.57
C VAL A 14 -6.96 90.45 21.39
N LEU A 15 -8.24 90.20 21.10
CA LEU A 15 -9.10 89.40 22.00
C LEU A 15 -9.87 88.19 21.39
N THR A 16 -9.67 87.80 20.13
CA THR A 16 -10.46 86.67 19.57
C THR A 16 -9.73 85.73 18.61
N VAL A 17 -8.47 85.39 18.89
CA VAL A 17 -7.98 84.07 18.45
C VAL A 17 -7.70 83.26 19.70
N GLY A 18 -8.75 82.55 20.09
CA GLY A 18 -8.83 81.74 21.28
C GLY A 18 -7.66 80.78 21.40
N LEU A 19 -7.41 80.42 22.66
CA LEU A 19 -6.78 79.20 23.11
C LEU A 19 -7.09 78.05 22.14
N THR A 20 -6.27 77.87 21.11
CA THR A 20 -6.17 76.58 20.48
C THR A 20 -5.52 75.72 21.54
N GLU A 21 -6.36 74.92 22.20
CA GLU A 21 -5.95 73.77 22.96
C GLU A 21 -4.74 73.19 22.26
N GLY A 22 -3.59 73.24 22.94
CA GLY A 22 -2.46 72.42 22.55
C GLY A 22 -2.98 71.00 22.61
N ARG A 23 -3.48 70.49 21.48
CA ARG A 23 -3.60 69.06 21.26
C ARG A 23 -2.20 68.56 21.52
N LEU A 24 -1.99 68.00 22.71
CA LEU A 24 -0.85 67.17 23.04
C LEU A 24 -0.72 66.26 21.85
N ARG A 25 0.28 66.55 21.03
CA ARG A 25 0.58 65.83 19.80
C ARG A 25 0.89 64.44 20.32
N ARG A 26 -0.11 63.55 20.25
CA ARG A 26 -0.03 62.16 20.69
C ARG A 26 1.22 61.63 20.01
N THR A 27 2.31 61.53 20.77
CA THR A 27 3.56 60.96 20.30
C THR A 27 3.14 59.63 19.73
N ARG A 28 3.36 59.42 18.43
CA ARG A 28 2.94 58.21 17.74
C ARG A 28 3.65 57.09 18.49
N ARG A 29 2.93 56.39 19.38
CA ARG A 29 3.45 55.24 20.13
C ARG A 29 4.10 54.34 19.09
N GLY A 30 5.33 53.90 19.36
CA GLY A 30 5.99 52.92 18.50
C GLY A 30 5.02 51.78 18.22
N ALA A 31 5.07 51.21 17.02
CA ALA A 31 4.25 50.05 16.71
C ALA A 31 4.55 48.96 17.75
N CYS A 32 3.51 48.46 18.41
CA CYS A 32 3.67 47.40 19.41
C CYS A 32 4.17 46.13 18.71
N GLU A 33 5.30 45.59 19.17
CA GLU A 33 5.97 44.44 18.55
C GLU A 33 5.10 43.17 18.56
N TYR A 34 4.40 42.91 19.67
CA TYR A 34 3.63 41.68 19.88
C TYR A 34 2.11 41.84 19.68
N GLY A 35 1.68 43.01 19.19
CA GLY A 35 0.27 43.35 19.01
C GLY A 35 -0.31 44.23 20.14
N THR A 36 -1.63 44.42 20.11
CA THR A 36 -2.34 45.39 20.96
C THR A 36 -3.63 44.84 21.56
N TYR A 37 -4.03 45.38 22.71
CA TYR A 37 -5.34 45.14 23.33
C TYR A 37 -6.02 46.47 23.72
N GLN A 38 -7.34 46.43 23.94
CA GLN A 38 -8.11 47.62 24.35
C GLN A 38 -8.33 47.61 25.87
N HIS A 39 -8.06 48.74 26.52
CA HIS A 39 -8.31 48.93 27.95
C HIS A 39 -8.73 50.39 28.21
N GLU A 40 -9.90 50.61 28.82
CA GLU A 40 -10.43 51.95 29.14
C GLU A 40 -10.37 52.96 27.98
N GLY A 41 -10.67 52.51 26.75
CA GLY A 41 -10.63 53.35 25.54
C GLY A 41 -9.22 53.63 24.99
N ASN A 42 -8.18 53.07 25.60
CA ASN A 42 -6.80 53.12 25.14
C ASN A 42 -6.42 51.86 24.37
N THR A 43 -5.61 52.04 23.32
CA THR A 43 -4.92 50.94 22.65
C THR A 43 -3.57 50.72 23.32
N CYS A 44 -3.46 49.59 24.00
CA CYS A 44 -2.30 49.17 24.79
C CYS A 44 -1.48 48.11 24.06
N CYS A 45 -0.18 48.02 24.34
CA CYS A 45 0.67 46.96 23.80
C CYS A 45 0.55 45.69 24.64
N LEU A 46 0.49 44.52 23.99
CA LEU A 46 0.51 43.23 24.68
C LEU A 46 1.85 43.00 25.40
N CYS A 47 1.80 42.29 26.53
CA CYS A 47 3.01 41.78 27.14
C CYS A 47 3.60 40.64 26.31
N PRO A 48 4.93 40.52 26.22
CA PRO A 48 5.57 39.42 25.51
C PRO A 48 5.32 38.09 26.21
N THR A 49 5.57 36.99 25.48
CA THR A 49 5.62 35.63 26.03
C THR A 49 6.50 35.57 27.28
N GLY A 50 6.01 34.90 28.31
CA GLY A 50 6.64 34.77 29.62
C GLY A 50 6.49 35.95 30.58
N TYR A 51 5.63 36.91 30.23
CA TYR A 51 5.31 38.07 31.07
C TYR A 51 3.79 38.23 31.23
N GLN A 52 3.36 38.73 32.39
CA GLN A 52 1.98 39.10 32.70
C GLN A 52 1.84 40.60 32.89
N VAL A 53 0.62 41.13 32.73
CA VAL A 53 0.28 42.52 33.00
C VAL A 53 0.25 42.76 34.52
N ILE A 54 0.99 43.76 34.99
CA ILE A 54 0.87 44.27 36.36
C ILE A 54 0.05 45.55 36.40
N LYS A 55 0.14 46.35 35.33
CA LYS A 55 -0.62 47.58 35.19
C LYS A 55 -0.88 47.88 33.73
N ASP A 56 -2.13 48.15 33.39
CA ASP A 56 -2.51 48.53 32.03
C ASP A 56 -1.92 49.88 31.62
N CYS A 57 -1.86 50.07 30.30
CA CYS A 57 -1.50 51.34 29.75
C CYS A 57 -2.56 52.40 30.08
N THR A 58 -2.12 53.65 30.17
CA THR A 58 -3.00 54.82 30.23
C THR A 58 -2.82 55.63 28.95
N ASP A 59 -3.39 56.83 28.82
CA ASP A 59 -3.05 57.74 27.71
C ASP A 59 -1.56 58.13 27.67
N LYS A 60 -0.88 58.10 28.83
CA LYS A 60 0.50 58.59 28.99
C LYS A 60 1.53 57.48 29.14
N ASN A 61 1.15 56.37 29.78
CA ASN A 61 2.07 55.28 30.10
C ASN A 61 1.76 54.04 29.26
N GLU A 62 2.78 53.26 28.95
CA GLU A 62 2.65 51.95 28.31
C GLU A 62 2.25 50.88 29.33
N THR A 63 1.86 49.70 28.85
CA THR A 63 1.54 48.54 29.69
C THR A 63 2.79 48.10 30.44
N ASN A 64 2.66 47.92 31.76
CA ASN A 64 3.73 47.38 32.58
C ASN A 64 3.63 45.87 32.67
N CYS A 65 4.70 45.19 32.25
CA CYS A 65 4.79 43.74 32.18
C CYS A 65 5.83 43.23 33.17
N GLU A 66 5.50 42.16 33.89
CA GLU A 66 6.43 41.47 34.80
C GLU A 66 6.57 40.01 34.39
N ARG A 67 7.79 39.47 34.52
CA ARG A 67 8.08 38.07 34.19
C ARG A 67 7.26 37.13 35.08
N CYS A 68 6.77 36.03 34.50
CA CYS A 68 6.14 34.97 35.27
C CYS A 68 7.06 34.43 36.37
N LYS A 69 6.49 34.16 37.55
CA LYS A 69 7.22 33.60 38.69
C LYS A 69 7.47 32.11 38.46
N ASP A 70 8.45 31.56 39.18
CA ASP A 70 8.73 30.13 39.18
C ASP A 70 7.46 29.32 39.49
N GLY A 71 7.24 28.27 38.69
CA GLY A 71 6.01 27.46 38.76
C GLY A 71 4.82 28.03 37.97
N THR A 72 5.00 29.12 37.23
CA THR A 72 4.02 29.65 36.28
C THR A 72 4.64 29.96 34.91
N TYR A 73 3.82 29.97 33.87
CA TYR A 73 4.24 30.24 32.49
C TYR A 73 3.20 31.06 31.73
N MET A 74 3.63 31.64 30.61
CA MET A 74 2.78 32.29 29.63
C MET A 74 3.40 32.06 28.25
N ASP A 75 2.76 31.26 27.41
CA ASP A 75 3.31 30.78 26.13
C ASP A 75 2.96 31.64 24.91
N HIS A 76 2.23 32.74 25.13
CA HIS A 76 1.82 33.67 24.07
C HIS A 76 1.84 35.13 24.55
N PRO A 77 1.91 36.10 23.62
CA PRO A 77 1.67 37.50 23.93
C PRO A 77 0.26 37.72 24.47
N ASN A 78 0.13 38.47 25.55
CA ASN A 78 -1.10 38.47 26.34
C ASN A 78 -1.41 39.83 26.97
N SER A 79 -2.66 39.94 27.46
CA SER A 79 -3.16 41.01 28.31
C SER A 79 -3.66 40.46 29.65
N GLU A 80 -3.09 39.35 30.12
CA GLU A 80 -3.53 38.65 31.33
C GLU A 80 -2.75 39.13 32.56
N TYR A 81 -3.42 39.24 33.70
CA TYR A 81 -2.80 39.69 34.96
C TYR A 81 -2.13 38.57 35.75
N LYS A 82 -2.28 37.31 35.31
CA LYS A 82 -1.76 36.13 35.99
C LYS A 82 -1.23 35.14 34.97
N CYS A 83 -0.01 34.68 35.18
CA CYS A 83 0.54 33.54 34.44
C CYS A 83 -0.18 32.23 34.80
N GLN A 84 -0.16 31.28 33.88
CA GLN A 84 -0.77 29.97 34.06
C GLN A 84 0.10 29.09 34.96
N PRO A 85 -0.48 28.29 35.88
CA PRO A 85 0.31 27.37 36.69
C PRO A 85 0.89 26.26 35.82
N CYS A 86 2.14 25.89 36.08
CA CYS A 86 2.79 24.78 35.37
C CYS A 86 2.10 23.45 35.70
N LYS A 87 1.94 22.60 34.68
CA LYS A 87 1.53 21.21 34.82
C LYS A 87 2.58 20.44 35.63
N VAL A 88 2.13 19.52 36.48
CA VAL A 88 3.00 18.56 37.16
C VAL A 88 2.77 17.20 36.54
N CYS A 89 3.84 16.50 36.18
CA CYS A 89 3.74 15.14 35.65
C CYS A 89 3.49 14.16 36.79
N ASP A 90 2.31 13.53 36.81
CA ASP A 90 1.90 12.66 37.89
C ASP A 90 2.63 11.30 37.80
N SER A 91 3.48 11.05 38.79
CA SER A 91 4.19 9.79 38.92
C SER A 91 3.28 8.60 39.17
N ASN A 92 2.12 8.79 39.81
CA ASN A 92 1.11 7.74 40.01
C ASN A 92 0.37 7.40 38.72
N ALA A 93 0.36 8.32 37.76
CA ALA A 93 -0.17 8.12 36.42
C ALA A 93 0.87 7.55 35.43
N ASN A 94 2.00 7.05 35.95
CA ASN A 94 3.13 6.51 35.18
C ASN A 94 3.79 7.52 34.22
N MET A 95 3.85 8.79 34.63
CA MET A 95 4.47 9.86 33.84
C MET A 95 5.75 10.38 34.48
N ASP A 96 6.67 10.84 33.64
CA ASP A 96 7.89 11.54 34.01
C ASP A 96 7.93 12.93 33.35
N THR A 97 8.82 13.79 33.81
CA THR A 97 9.04 15.11 33.20
C THR A 97 10.04 14.99 32.06
N LYS A 98 9.59 15.28 30.83
CA LYS A 98 10.47 15.37 29.66
C LYS A 98 11.16 16.74 29.63
N GLU A 99 10.37 17.79 29.79
CA GLU A 99 10.84 19.15 29.80
C GLU A 99 10.24 19.90 30.99
N ARG A 100 11.10 20.59 31.75
CA ARG A 100 10.68 21.34 32.92
C ARG A 100 10.00 22.63 32.47
N CYS A 101 9.03 23.09 33.26
CA CYS A 101 8.40 24.38 33.05
C CYS A 101 9.43 25.52 33.04
N SER A 102 9.16 26.55 32.24
CA SER A 102 9.84 27.83 32.30
C SER A 102 8.81 28.96 32.30
N PRO A 103 9.21 30.22 32.54
CA PRO A 103 8.30 31.35 32.38
C PRO A 103 7.62 31.39 30.99
N PHE A 104 8.23 30.83 29.96
CA PHE A 104 7.78 30.93 28.57
C PHE A 104 6.97 29.73 28.08
N TYR A 105 6.99 28.60 28.79
CA TYR A 105 6.32 27.38 28.32
C TYR A 105 6.04 26.40 29.47
N ASN A 106 4.99 25.60 29.30
CA ASN A 106 4.56 24.63 30.28
C ASN A 106 5.51 23.42 30.41
N THR A 107 5.40 22.67 31.50
CA THR A 107 6.00 21.35 31.65
C THR A 107 5.47 20.39 30.58
N VAL A 108 6.37 19.63 29.95
CA VAL A 108 6.02 18.55 29.02
C VAL A 108 6.23 17.21 29.71
N CYS A 109 5.20 16.36 29.69
CA CYS A 109 5.21 15.03 30.30
C CYS A 109 5.35 13.94 29.26
N TRP A 110 5.98 12.83 29.63
CA TRP A 110 6.05 11.60 28.85
C TRP A 110 5.78 10.39 29.74
N CYS A 111 5.47 9.25 29.13
CA CYS A 111 5.29 8.01 29.88
C CYS A 111 6.61 7.49 30.46
N LYS A 112 6.55 6.78 31.58
CA LYS A 112 7.69 6.04 32.16
C LYS A 112 8.15 4.91 31.22
N GLU A 113 9.27 4.27 31.52
CA GLU A 113 9.69 3.08 30.78
C GLU A 113 8.64 1.97 30.86
N ASN A 114 8.40 1.26 29.75
CA ASN A 114 7.36 0.25 29.61
C ASN A 114 5.91 0.76 29.77
N PHE A 115 5.69 2.06 29.59
CA PHE A 115 4.35 2.63 29.47
C PHE A 115 4.21 3.46 28.19
N TYR A 116 2.99 3.54 27.66
CA TYR A 116 2.65 4.28 26.45
C TYR A 116 1.34 5.05 26.61
N CYS A 117 1.14 6.05 25.75
CA CYS A 117 -0.16 6.69 25.56
C CYS A 117 -0.29 7.26 24.13
N ASP A 118 -1.38 6.90 23.47
CA ASP A 118 -1.68 7.21 22.07
C ASP A 118 -1.93 8.71 21.80
N LYS A 119 -2.26 9.49 22.83
CA LYS A 119 -2.63 10.91 22.72
C LYS A 119 -1.53 11.92 23.05
N ARG A 120 -0.25 11.52 23.03
CA ARG A 120 0.93 12.39 23.26
C ARG A 120 0.77 13.36 24.46
N ASP A 121 0.48 14.64 24.20
CA ASP A 121 0.44 15.71 25.21
C ASP A 121 -0.89 15.78 25.98
N GLU A 122 -1.95 15.16 25.45
CA GLU A 122 -3.28 15.07 26.08
C GLU A 122 -3.42 13.87 27.03
N CYS A 123 -2.35 13.08 27.17
CA CYS A 123 -2.33 11.92 28.04
C CYS A 123 -2.53 12.32 29.50
N LYS A 124 -3.63 11.82 30.10
CA LYS A 124 -3.92 11.96 31.53
C LYS A 124 -3.21 10.90 32.38
N ALA A 125 -2.98 9.73 31.79
CA ALA A 125 -2.25 8.62 32.38
C ALA A 125 -1.63 7.77 31.26
N CYS A 126 -0.58 7.01 31.60
CA CYS A 126 0.06 6.09 30.69
C CYS A 126 -0.26 4.63 31.03
N TYR A 127 -0.48 3.85 29.98
CA TYR A 127 -0.85 2.43 30.05
C TYR A 127 0.38 1.55 29.95
N SER A 128 0.40 0.43 30.67
CA SER A 128 1.50 -0.54 30.56
C SER A 128 1.56 -1.08 29.14
N CYS A 129 2.77 -1.25 28.60
CA CYS A 129 2.97 -1.93 27.34
C CYS A 129 2.64 -3.42 27.46
N ASP A 130 2.13 -4.00 26.38
CA ASP A 130 1.87 -5.44 26.31
C ASP A 130 3.18 -6.24 26.25
N MET A 131 3.14 -7.43 26.84
CA MET A 131 4.23 -8.40 26.81
C MET A 131 3.88 -9.52 25.82
N CYS A 132 4.78 -9.77 24.86
CA CYS A 132 4.50 -10.70 23.76
C CYS A 132 4.90 -12.17 24.01
N GLU A 133 4.97 -12.59 25.28
CA GLU A 133 5.32 -13.96 25.74
C GLU A 133 6.07 -14.81 24.69
N GLU A 134 5.45 -15.88 24.20
CA GLU A 134 6.01 -16.82 23.21
C GLU A 134 5.87 -16.36 21.75
N LEU A 135 5.05 -15.32 21.50
CA LEU A 135 4.81 -14.79 20.16
C LEU A 135 6.00 -13.97 19.66
N GLY A 136 6.73 -13.34 20.57
CA GLY A 136 7.79 -12.40 20.23
C GLY A 136 7.26 -11.04 19.77
N VAL A 137 8.13 -10.03 19.86
CA VAL A 137 7.78 -8.63 19.62
C VAL A 137 7.94 -8.29 18.14
N LYS A 138 6.84 -7.91 17.48
CA LYS A 138 6.83 -7.39 16.10
C LYS A 138 7.20 -5.90 16.06
N GLN A 139 6.70 -5.12 17.01
CA GLN A 139 7.06 -3.71 17.18
C GLN A 139 7.26 -3.42 18.66
N GLN A 140 8.40 -2.82 19.01
CA GLN A 140 8.71 -2.47 20.39
C GLN A 140 7.79 -1.35 20.89
N CYS A 141 7.50 -1.38 22.18
CA CYS A 141 6.79 -0.30 22.83
C CYS A 141 7.56 1.02 22.74
N THR A 142 6.82 2.10 22.60
CA THR A 142 7.34 3.46 22.63
C THR A 142 6.51 4.29 23.61
N LYS A 143 6.96 5.52 23.89
CA LYS A 143 6.21 6.42 24.77
C LYS A 143 4.80 6.75 24.26
N THR A 144 4.54 6.56 22.96
CA THR A 144 3.24 6.86 22.34
C THR A 144 2.47 5.64 21.84
N ASN A 145 3.15 4.52 21.59
CA ASN A 145 2.55 3.35 20.96
C ASN A 145 2.86 2.09 21.79
N ASN A 146 1.85 1.23 21.91
CA ASN A 146 1.98 -0.07 22.56
C ASN A 146 2.99 -0.98 21.85
N THR A 147 3.43 -2.03 22.54
CA THR A 147 4.03 -3.21 21.91
C THR A 147 3.03 -3.84 20.94
N VAL A 148 3.53 -4.29 19.78
CA VAL A 148 2.75 -5.14 18.87
C VAL A 148 3.40 -6.51 18.83
N CYS A 149 2.62 -7.56 19.08
CA CYS A 149 3.08 -8.95 19.06
C CYS A 149 2.94 -9.57 17.67
N HIS A 150 3.68 -10.65 17.41
CA HIS A 150 3.40 -11.48 16.25
C HIS A 150 2.06 -12.20 16.42
N ASP A 151 1.42 -12.50 15.28
CA ASP A 151 0.19 -13.28 15.28
C ASP A 151 0.49 -14.68 15.81
N ALA A 152 -0.40 -15.20 16.66
CA ALA A 152 -0.33 -16.59 17.07
C ALA A 152 -0.42 -17.46 15.83
N LYS A 153 0.64 -18.23 15.54
CA LYS A 153 0.52 -19.32 14.56
C LYS A 153 -0.62 -20.19 15.04
N GLU A 154 -1.66 -20.33 14.22
CA GLU A 154 -2.72 -21.29 14.49
C GLU A 154 -2.09 -22.66 14.83
N PRO A 155 -2.72 -23.43 15.74
CA PRO A 155 -2.20 -24.74 16.12
C PRO A 155 -1.94 -25.57 14.86
N VAL A 156 -0.67 -25.81 14.59
CA VAL A 156 -0.24 -26.79 13.58
C VAL A 156 -0.78 -28.12 14.07
N HIS A 157 -1.88 -28.58 13.49
CA HIS A 157 -2.34 -29.94 13.66
C HIS A 157 -1.15 -30.86 13.33
N PRO A 158 -0.72 -31.75 14.23
CA PRO A 158 0.48 -32.53 14.00
C PRO A 158 0.18 -33.60 12.95
N GLN A 159 0.41 -33.31 11.68
CA GLN A 159 0.74 -34.35 10.72
C GLN A 159 2.24 -34.59 10.78
N SER A 160 2.60 -35.51 11.68
CA SER A 160 3.91 -36.16 11.67
C SER A 160 4.20 -36.70 10.27
N THR A 161 5.06 -36.00 9.54
CA THR A 161 5.75 -36.56 8.38
C THR A 161 7.24 -36.42 8.66
N SER A 162 7.76 -37.40 9.40
CA SER A 162 9.17 -37.62 9.64
C SER A 162 9.98 -37.41 8.37
N THR A 163 10.89 -36.44 8.40
CA THR A 163 11.90 -36.11 7.37
C THR A 163 12.81 -37.29 6.97
N GLY A 164 12.62 -38.49 7.55
CA GLY A 164 13.26 -39.74 7.14
C GLY A 164 12.56 -40.50 6.00
N THR A 165 11.29 -40.24 5.68
CA THR A 165 10.58 -40.98 4.62
C THR A 165 11.02 -40.54 3.21
N ILE A 166 11.31 -39.26 3.02
CA ILE A 166 11.72 -38.71 1.71
C ILE A 166 13.02 -39.36 1.24
N VAL A 167 13.99 -39.58 2.13
CA VAL A 167 15.27 -40.23 1.77
C VAL A 167 15.05 -41.70 1.36
N ALA A 168 14.21 -42.44 2.08
CA ALA A 168 13.88 -43.82 1.74
C ALA A 168 13.17 -43.94 0.38
N PHE A 169 12.23 -43.04 0.08
CA PHE A 169 11.56 -43.00 -1.23
C PHE A 169 12.52 -42.61 -2.35
N VAL A 170 13.43 -41.65 -2.12
CA VAL A 170 14.43 -41.27 -3.13
C VAL A 170 15.41 -42.42 -3.40
N VAL A 171 15.88 -43.13 -2.37
CA VAL A 171 16.75 -44.30 -2.53
C VAL A 171 16.00 -45.43 -3.25
N LEU A 172 14.74 -45.69 -2.90
CA LEU A 172 13.92 -46.68 -3.59
C LEU A 172 13.70 -46.33 -5.07
N LEU A 173 13.43 -45.06 -5.39
CA LEU A 173 13.29 -44.60 -6.77
C LEU A 173 14.60 -44.72 -7.55
N ILE A 174 15.75 -44.45 -6.93
CA ILE A 174 17.07 -44.64 -7.56
C ILE A 174 17.35 -46.12 -7.80
N LEU A 175 17.04 -47.01 -6.85
CA LEU A 175 17.19 -48.45 -7.02
C LEU A 175 16.27 -48.98 -8.12
N LEU A 176 15.00 -48.55 -8.16
CA LEU A 176 14.05 -48.92 -9.21
C LEU A 176 14.48 -48.39 -10.59
N ALA A 177 14.98 -47.15 -10.66
CA ALA A 177 15.54 -46.58 -11.89
C ALA A 177 16.80 -47.34 -12.34
N GLY A 178 17.67 -47.74 -11.40
CA GLY A 178 18.85 -48.56 -11.67
C GLY A 178 18.49 -49.94 -12.21
N VAL A 179 17.54 -50.63 -11.59
CA VAL A 179 17.02 -51.92 -12.08
C VAL A 179 16.37 -51.74 -13.46
N GLY A 180 15.56 -50.69 -13.65
CA GLY A 180 14.97 -50.35 -14.94
C GLY A 180 16.01 -50.09 -16.03
N ALA A 181 17.10 -49.39 -15.70
CA ALA A 181 18.22 -49.14 -16.60
C ALA A 181 18.97 -50.43 -16.95
N VAL A 182 19.20 -51.33 -15.98
CA VAL A 182 19.85 -52.64 -16.21
C VAL A 182 18.96 -53.53 -17.07
N VAL A 183 17.66 -53.61 -16.78
CA VAL A 183 16.70 -54.35 -17.61
C VAL A 183 16.65 -53.76 -19.00
N PHE A 184 16.59 -52.44 -19.15
CA PHE A 184 16.66 -51.75 -20.44
C PHE A 184 17.98 -52.03 -21.16
N TRP A 185 19.11 -52.09 -20.46
CA TRP A 185 20.42 -52.41 -21.03
C TRP A 185 20.49 -53.87 -21.48
N LEU A 186 19.94 -54.81 -20.71
CA LEU A 186 19.82 -56.23 -21.07
C LEU A 186 18.84 -56.41 -22.25
N TRP A 187 17.73 -55.67 -22.28
CA TRP A 187 16.79 -55.63 -23.40
C TRP A 187 17.43 -55.05 -24.65
N ARG A 188 18.23 -53.99 -24.51
CA ARG A 188 19.00 -53.37 -25.59
C ARG A 188 20.08 -54.30 -26.09
N LYS A 189 20.78 -55.02 -25.20
CA LYS A 189 21.76 -56.05 -25.53
C LYS A 189 21.11 -57.25 -26.25
N HIS A 190 19.90 -57.62 -25.87
CA HIS A 190 19.14 -58.68 -26.54
C HIS A 190 18.56 -58.23 -27.91
N LYS A 191 18.21 -56.94 -28.07
CA LYS A 191 17.83 -56.33 -29.37
C LYS A 191 19.04 -56.08 -30.29
N LEU A 192 20.26 -55.96 -29.75
CA LEU A 192 21.50 -55.75 -30.50
C LEU A 192 22.04 -57.02 -31.20
N CYS A 193 21.48 -58.20 -30.94
CA CYS A 193 21.76 -59.42 -31.72
C CYS A 193 20.74 -59.71 -32.84
N PHE A 194 19.74 -58.84 -33.05
CA PHE A 194 18.80 -59.00 -34.17
C PHE A 194 18.56 -57.65 -34.87
N LYS A 195 19.59 -57.16 -35.55
CA LYS A 195 19.43 -56.41 -36.81
C LYS A 195 20.77 -56.27 -37.52
N GLU A 196 21.01 -57.17 -38.47
CA GLU A 196 21.97 -56.92 -39.56
C GLU A 196 21.32 -55.97 -40.57
N LYS A 197 22.10 -54.95 -40.97
CA LYS A 197 21.98 -54.04 -42.14
C LYS A 197 20.66 -53.24 -42.29
N GLN A 198 20.66 -51.98 -42.70
CA GLN A 198 21.60 -51.23 -43.52
C GLN A 198 21.44 -49.73 -43.21
N SER A 199 22.58 -49.04 -43.15
CA SER A 199 22.67 -47.58 -43.18
C SER A 199 22.48 -47.04 -44.60
N VAL A 200 21.91 -45.84 -44.66
CA VAL A 200 21.94 -44.87 -45.76
C VAL A 200 20.93 -45.08 -46.91
N LEU A 201 19.84 -44.32 -46.84
CA LEU A 201 19.40 -43.46 -47.94
C LEU A 201 18.65 -42.26 -47.31
N ASN A 202 19.17 -41.06 -47.53
CA ASN A 202 18.43 -39.83 -47.30
C ASN A 202 17.31 -39.75 -48.35
N HIS A 203 16.08 -39.51 -47.91
CA HIS A 203 15.17 -38.68 -48.68
C HIS A 203 14.18 -38.00 -47.73
N GLU A 204 14.32 -36.68 -47.64
CA GLU A 204 13.21 -35.78 -47.44
C GLU A 204 12.23 -36.03 -48.58
N GLU A 205 11.11 -36.68 -48.30
CA GLU A 205 9.99 -36.72 -49.24
C GLU A 205 8.70 -36.67 -48.43
N ASP A 206 8.11 -35.48 -48.46
CA ASP A 206 6.68 -35.27 -48.33
C ASP A 206 5.92 -36.37 -49.09
N LEU A 207 5.15 -37.19 -48.36
CA LEU A 207 3.97 -37.84 -48.92
C LEU A 207 2.76 -37.35 -48.14
N PRO A 208 1.67 -37.03 -48.85
CA PRO A 208 0.79 -35.94 -48.52
C PRO A 208 0.04 -36.27 -47.25
N LEU A 209 0.09 -35.35 -46.28
CA LEU A 209 -0.84 -35.36 -45.17
C LEU A 209 -2.22 -35.15 -45.79
N LYS A 210 -2.89 -36.27 -46.08
CA LYS A 210 -4.15 -36.32 -46.78
C LYS A 210 -5.14 -35.43 -46.03
N ASP A 211 -5.68 -34.48 -46.78
CA ASP A 211 -6.72 -33.53 -46.43
C ASP A 211 -7.88 -34.18 -45.67
N LEU A 212 -7.75 -34.34 -44.35
CA LEU A 212 -8.79 -34.91 -43.50
C LEU A 212 -9.57 -33.81 -42.81
N ASP A 213 -10.87 -33.77 -43.12
CA ASP A 213 -11.82 -32.91 -42.45
C ASP A 213 -11.96 -33.36 -40.97
N LEU A 214 -11.66 -32.46 -40.04
CA LEU A 214 -11.84 -32.70 -38.60
C LEU A 214 -13.32 -32.72 -38.19
N ASN A 215 -14.22 -32.15 -39.01
CA ASN A 215 -15.64 -31.97 -38.71
C ASN A 215 -16.36 -33.23 -38.18
N PRO A 216 -16.15 -34.44 -38.72
CA PRO A 216 -16.86 -35.63 -38.23
C PRO A 216 -16.42 -36.06 -36.82
N HIS A 217 -15.23 -35.64 -36.35
CA HIS A 217 -14.62 -36.09 -35.09
C HIS A 217 -14.48 -34.99 -34.05
N LEU A 218 -15.00 -33.79 -34.32
CA LEU A 218 -14.86 -32.64 -33.42
C LEU A 218 -15.36 -32.94 -32.00
N SER A 219 -16.39 -33.77 -31.85
CA SER A 219 -16.91 -34.15 -30.53
C SER A 219 -15.95 -35.05 -29.74
N GLU A 220 -15.41 -36.09 -30.38
CA GLU A 220 -14.45 -37.01 -29.73
C GLU A 220 -13.10 -36.32 -29.46
N ILE A 221 -12.66 -35.46 -30.39
CA ILE A 221 -11.46 -34.65 -30.23
C ILE A 221 -11.65 -33.62 -29.11
N ALA A 222 -12.83 -33.00 -29.00
CA ALA A 222 -13.15 -32.07 -27.91
C ALA A 222 -13.08 -32.76 -26.54
N ASP A 223 -13.54 -34.00 -26.43
CA ASP A 223 -13.44 -34.79 -25.19
C ASP A 223 -11.97 -35.10 -24.83
N VAL A 224 -11.13 -35.47 -25.78
CA VAL A 224 -9.68 -35.72 -25.55
C VAL A 224 -8.92 -34.43 -25.18
N LEU A 225 -9.24 -33.32 -25.85
CA LEU A 225 -8.60 -32.03 -25.58
C LEU A 225 -9.02 -31.47 -24.22
N GLY A 226 -10.32 -31.37 -23.99
CA GLY A 226 -10.92 -30.66 -22.86
C GLY A 226 -10.70 -29.14 -22.89
N TRP A 227 -11.59 -28.42 -22.19
CA TRP A 227 -11.67 -26.95 -22.21
C TRP A 227 -10.34 -26.22 -21.99
N LYS A 228 -9.57 -26.62 -20.97
CA LYS A 228 -8.29 -26.00 -20.62
C LYS A 228 -7.24 -26.13 -21.73
N THR A 229 -7.21 -27.24 -22.45
CA THR A 229 -6.28 -27.44 -23.56
C THR A 229 -6.75 -26.65 -24.78
N MET A 230 -8.06 -26.67 -25.05
CA MET A 230 -8.64 -25.96 -26.18
C MET A 230 -8.45 -24.44 -26.07
N LYS A 231 -8.61 -23.85 -24.88
CA LYS A 231 -8.29 -22.42 -24.66
C LYS A 231 -6.84 -22.08 -24.99
N ARG A 232 -5.90 -22.97 -24.64
CA ARG A 232 -4.47 -22.77 -24.93
C ARG A 232 -4.17 -22.93 -26.42
N VAL A 233 -4.81 -23.88 -27.11
CA VAL A 233 -4.70 -24.07 -28.56
C VAL A 233 -5.24 -22.84 -29.30
N ALA A 234 -6.44 -22.38 -28.92
CA ALA A 234 -7.08 -21.18 -29.47
C ALA A 234 -6.18 -19.93 -29.33
N HIS A 235 -5.61 -19.73 -28.13
CA HIS A 235 -4.70 -18.62 -27.86
C HIS A 235 -3.40 -18.70 -28.68
N HIS A 236 -2.75 -19.87 -28.77
CA HIS A 236 -1.52 -20.05 -29.58
C HIS A 236 -1.77 -19.88 -31.09
N SER A 237 -3.02 -19.99 -31.52
CA SER A 237 -3.43 -19.87 -32.92
C SER A 237 -4.01 -18.50 -33.26
N GLY A 238 -3.84 -17.50 -32.39
CA GLY A 238 -4.22 -16.10 -32.64
C GLY A 238 -5.70 -15.77 -32.43
N ILE A 239 -6.46 -16.61 -31.71
CA ILE A 239 -7.78 -16.22 -31.19
C ILE A 239 -7.55 -15.33 -29.96
N SER A 240 -8.13 -14.12 -29.98
CA SER A 240 -7.99 -13.15 -28.90
C SER A 240 -8.63 -13.66 -27.62
N LYS A 241 -8.10 -13.24 -26.47
CA LYS A 241 -8.66 -13.59 -25.15
C LYS A 241 -10.15 -13.24 -25.04
N THR A 242 -10.56 -12.11 -25.62
CA THR A 242 -11.96 -11.67 -25.68
C THR A 242 -12.83 -12.59 -26.53
N GLY A 243 -12.32 -13.11 -27.65
CA GLY A 243 -13.04 -14.11 -28.44
C GLY A 243 -13.18 -15.47 -27.73
N ILE A 244 -12.22 -15.84 -26.89
CA ILE A 244 -12.31 -17.06 -26.06
C ILE A 244 -13.35 -16.88 -24.93
N GLU A 245 -13.40 -15.70 -24.31
CA GLU A 245 -14.35 -15.37 -23.24
C GLU A 245 -15.81 -15.27 -23.76
N GLU A 246 -16.01 -14.87 -25.02
CA GLU A 246 -17.33 -14.87 -25.67
C GLU A 246 -17.92 -16.29 -25.80
N HIS A 247 -17.11 -17.27 -26.20
CA HIS A 247 -17.54 -18.68 -26.24
C HIS A 247 -17.82 -19.27 -24.84
N GLU A 248 -17.11 -18.80 -23.80
CA GLU A 248 -17.31 -19.20 -22.40
C GLU A 248 -18.66 -18.67 -21.84
N LEU A 249 -19.09 -17.49 -22.29
CA LEU A 249 -20.35 -16.87 -21.87
C LEU A 249 -21.59 -17.50 -22.53
N ASN A 250 -21.49 -17.91 -23.80
CA ASN A 250 -22.61 -18.44 -24.57
C ASN A 250 -23.05 -19.86 -24.17
N HIS A 251 -22.18 -20.65 -23.51
CA HIS A 251 -22.45 -22.05 -23.16
C HIS A 251 -22.14 -22.37 -21.69
N ARG A 252 -22.53 -21.46 -20.78
CA ARG A 252 -22.07 -21.40 -19.38
C ARG A 252 -22.22 -22.69 -18.54
N ASN A 253 -23.11 -23.60 -18.92
CA ASN A 253 -23.44 -24.81 -18.14
C ASN A 253 -22.98 -26.14 -18.77
N ASP A 254 -22.35 -26.13 -19.95
CA ASP A 254 -21.89 -27.35 -20.61
C ASP A 254 -20.44 -27.20 -21.12
N VAL A 255 -19.50 -27.79 -20.38
CA VAL A 255 -18.06 -27.73 -20.67
C VAL A 255 -17.70 -28.51 -21.95
N LYS A 256 -18.48 -29.54 -22.30
CA LYS A 256 -18.28 -30.31 -23.54
C LYS A 256 -18.69 -29.46 -24.72
N GLU A 257 -19.86 -28.83 -24.64
CA GLU A 257 -20.37 -27.93 -25.67
C GLU A 257 -19.46 -26.70 -25.85
N GLN A 258 -18.93 -26.12 -24.75
CA GLN A 258 -17.93 -25.06 -24.81
C GLN A 258 -16.67 -25.48 -25.59
N THR A 259 -16.14 -26.66 -25.26
CA THR A 259 -14.91 -27.17 -25.88
C THR A 259 -15.13 -27.47 -27.36
N PHE A 260 -16.27 -28.08 -27.70
CA PHE A 260 -16.68 -28.35 -29.08
C PHE A 260 -16.84 -27.06 -29.88
N ALA A 261 -17.61 -26.10 -29.39
CA ALA A 261 -17.88 -24.84 -30.09
C ALA A 261 -16.58 -24.04 -30.35
N LEU A 262 -15.68 -23.97 -29.38
CA LEU A 262 -14.38 -23.30 -29.56
C LEU A 262 -13.47 -24.06 -30.51
N LEU A 263 -13.46 -25.40 -30.47
CA LEU A 263 -12.69 -26.23 -31.40
C LEU A 263 -13.23 -26.09 -32.84
N GLN A 264 -14.54 -26.03 -33.02
CA GLN A 264 -15.18 -25.82 -34.32
C GLN A 264 -14.83 -24.44 -34.89
N ALA A 265 -14.98 -23.38 -34.11
CA ALA A 265 -14.62 -22.01 -34.53
C ALA A 265 -13.12 -21.89 -34.85
N TRP A 266 -12.27 -22.56 -34.07
CA TRP A 266 -10.84 -22.64 -34.33
C TRP A 266 -10.53 -23.38 -35.64
N SER A 267 -11.16 -24.54 -35.87
CA SER A 267 -10.97 -25.37 -37.07
C SER A 267 -11.36 -24.60 -38.34
N GLN A 268 -12.50 -23.92 -38.32
CA GLN A 268 -12.96 -23.06 -39.42
C GLN A 268 -11.94 -21.97 -39.78
N ARG A 269 -11.26 -21.39 -38.77
CA ARG A 269 -10.28 -20.32 -38.95
C ARG A 269 -8.93 -20.81 -39.50
N GLN A 270 -8.53 -22.05 -39.19
CA GLN A 270 -7.33 -22.67 -39.76
C GLN A 270 -7.53 -23.14 -41.21
N GLY A 271 -8.78 -23.21 -41.66
CA GLY A 271 -9.17 -23.78 -42.95
C GLY A 271 -9.34 -25.30 -42.84
N LEU A 272 -10.35 -25.83 -43.54
CA LEU A 272 -10.79 -27.24 -43.45
C LEU A 272 -9.65 -28.27 -43.55
N HIS A 273 -8.62 -27.96 -44.35
CA HIS A 273 -7.51 -28.86 -44.69
C HIS A 273 -6.24 -28.63 -43.86
N GLY A 274 -6.08 -27.44 -43.26
CA GLY A 274 -4.91 -27.09 -42.44
C GLY A 274 -5.08 -27.34 -40.95
N ALA A 275 -6.31 -27.57 -40.50
CA ALA A 275 -6.64 -27.64 -39.08
C ALA A 275 -6.04 -28.87 -38.38
N TYR A 276 -6.04 -30.06 -38.99
CA TYR A 276 -5.43 -31.24 -38.37
C TYR A 276 -3.90 -31.14 -38.17
N PRO A 277 -3.08 -30.84 -39.21
CA PRO A 277 -1.65 -30.64 -39.01
C PRO A 277 -1.35 -29.54 -38.00
N ALA A 278 -2.10 -28.44 -38.05
CA ALA A 278 -1.94 -27.33 -37.11
C ALA A 278 -2.24 -27.77 -35.67
N LEU A 279 -3.26 -28.60 -35.45
CA LEU A 279 -3.62 -29.11 -34.13
C LEU A 279 -2.50 -29.99 -33.56
N ILE A 280 -2.05 -30.99 -34.33
CA ILE A 280 -0.99 -31.91 -33.90
C ILE A 280 0.32 -31.17 -33.64
N LYS A 281 0.69 -30.24 -34.52
CA LYS A 281 1.88 -29.39 -34.34
C LYS A 281 1.80 -28.56 -33.07
N THR A 282 0.65 -27.92 -32.82
CA THR A 282 0.43 -27.07 -31.64
C THR A 282 0.44 -27.89 -30.35
N LEU A 283 -0.19 -29.06 -30.32
CA LEU A 283 -0.19 -29.96 -29.17
C LEU A 283 1.22 -30.47 -28.84
N ARG A 284 2.00 -30.85 -29.85
CA ARG A 284 3.40 -31.26 -29.66
C ARG A 284 4.26 -30.11 -29.13
N HIS A 285 4.03 -28.88 -29.61
CA HIS A 285 4.72 -27.69 -29.12
C HIS A 285 4.37 -27.38 -27.66
N MET A 286 3.11 -27.56 -27.27
CA MET A 286 2.62 -27.40 -25.90
C MET A 286 2.99 -28.57 -24.97
N ASN A 287 3.80 -29.54 -25.43
CA ASN A 287 4.18 -30.77 -24.73
C ASN A 287 2.99 -31.69 -24.37
N GLU A 288 1.84 -31.53 -25.04
CA GLU A 288 0.64 -32.37 -24.89
C GLU A 288 0.72 -33.62 -25.80
N ARG A 289 1.87 -34.33 -25.78
CA ARG A 289 2.17 -35.43 -26.71
C ARG A 289 1.16 -36.58 -26.65
N ARG A 290 0.73 -36.95 -25.44
CA ARG A 290 -0.27 -38.01 -25.24
C ARG A 290 -1.60 -37.71 -25.95
N LYS A 291 -2.06 -36.47 -25.86
CA LYS A 291 -3.31 -36.03 -26.52
C LYS A 291 -3.15 -35.98 -28.04
N ALA A 292 -1.99 -35.52 -28.52
CA ALA A 292 -1.67 -35.54 -29.95
C ALA A 292 -1.67 -36.97 -30.51
N ASP A 293 -1.04 -37.91 -29.80
CA ASP A 293 -0.98 -39.31 -30.21
C ASP A 293 -2.38 -39.98 -30.15
N GLU A 294 -3.22 -39.61 -29.19
CA GLU A 294 -4.59 -40.11 -29.04
C GLU A 294 -5.52 -39.59 -30.15
N ILE A 295 -5.45 -38.29 -30.47
CA ILE A 295 -6.18 -37.69 -31.61
C ILE A 295 -5.70 -38.30 -32.93
N GLN A 296 -4.40 -38.54 -33.07
CA GLN A 296 -3.84 -39.21 -34.23
C GLN A 296 -4.38 -40.64 -34.36
N LYS A 297 -4.52 -41.39 -33.25
CA LYS A 297 -5.15 -42.72 -33.27
C LYS A 297 -6.63 -42.71 -33.63
N ILE A 298 -7.40 -41.72 -33.17
CA ILE A 298 -8.83 -41.57 -33.52
C ILE A 298 -8.95 -41.46 -35.04
N ILE A 299 -8.11 -40.61 -35.64
CA ILE A 299 -8.12 -40.34 -37.08
C ILE A 299 -7.52 -41.49 -37.91
N GLU A 300 -6.44 -42.12 -37.45
CA GLU A 300 -5.81 -43.27 -38.12
C GLU A 300 -6.70 -44.52 -38.10
N LYS A 301 -7.46 -44.74 -37.02
CA LYS A 301 -8.42 -45.84 -36.92
C LYS A 301 -9.53 -45.73 -37.98
N GLU A 302 -9.87 -44.52 -38.40
CA GLU A 302 -10.89 -44.25 -39.41
C GLU A 302 -10.36 -44.33 -40.85
N ALA A 303 -9.12 -43.91 -41.09
CA ALA A 303 -8.47 -44.09 -42.39
C ALA A 303 -8.37 -45.57 -42.82
N ILE A 304 -8.49 -46.50 -41.86
CA ILE A 304 -8.48 -47.96 -42.05
C ILE A 304 -9.92 -48.53 -42.13
N ALA A 305 -10.95 -47.76 -41.75
CA ALA A 305 -12.35 -48.20 -41.68
C ALA A 305 -13.20 -47.81 -42.91
N LEU A 306 -12.62 -47.12 -43.91
CA LEU A 306 -13.26 -46.83 -45.19
C LEU A 306 -13.00 -47.99 -46.18
N PRO A 307 -14.04 -48.68 -46.69
CA PRO A 307 -13.90 -49.64 -47.81
C PRO A 307 -13.55 -48.95 -49.13
#